data_AF-A0A956KEM4-F1
#
_entry.id   AF-A0A956KEM4-F1
#
_cell.length_a   1.000
_cell.length_b   1.000
_cell.length_c   1.000
_cell.angle_alpha   90.00
_cell.angle_beta   90.00
_cell.angle_gamma   90.00
#
_symmetry.space_group_name_H-M   'P 1'
#
loop_
_entity.id
_entity.type
_entity.pdbx_description
1 polymer ?
#
loop_
_entity_poly.entity_id
_entity_poly.type
_entity_poly.pdbx_seq_one_letter_code
_entity_poly.pdbx_strand_id
1 'polypeptide(L)'
;MGRSILAVLAGFVVGNLAITLGHALQRVIYPPPPGFNFEDPEQVRALFEAMTAGGYALLLATYAVSCALGAFTAAKVATRRPQLHALIIGALFTIGGIVNQVLIAHPLWET
;
A
#
# COMPACT_ATOMS: atom_id res chain seq x y z
N MET A 1 -0.75 -7.02 -26.89
CA MET A 1 -1.70 -7.12 -25.78
C MET A 1 -1.14 -7.92 -24.60
N GLY A 2 -0.71 -9.19 -24.78
CA GLY A 2 -0.19 -10.01 -23.68
C GLY A 2 0.94 -9.38 -22.85
N ARG A 3 1.92 -8.72 -23.48
CA ARG A 3 3.02 -8.05 -22.77
C ARG A 3 2.59 -6.85 -21.92
N SER A 4 1.53 -6.15 -22.33
CA SER A 4 0.95 -5.03 -21.54
C SER A 4 0.23 -5.54 -20.31
N ILE A 5 -0.54 -6.62 -20.46
CA ILE A 5 -1.19 -7.30 -19.33
C ILE A 5 -0.13 -7.82 -18.36
N LEU A 6 0.91 -8.48 -18.86
CA LEU A 6 2.02 -8.97 -18.05
C LEU A 6 2.73 -7.84 -17.30
N ALA A 7 2.94 -6.68 -17.93
CA ALA A 7 3.55 -5.53 -17.29
C ALA A 7 2.72 -5.01 -16.10
N VAL A 8 1.40 -4.90 -16.27
CA VAL A 8 0.49 -4.48 -15.19
C VAL A 8 0.47 -5.54 -14.07
N LEU A 9 0.34 -6.83 -14.42
CA LEU A 9 0.33 -7.90 -13.42
C LEU A 9 1.63 -7.96 -12.63
N ALA A 10 2.79 -7.88 -13.30
CA ALA A 10 4.09 -7.86 -12.64
C ALA A 10 4.22 -6.66 -11.70
N GLY A 11 3.83 -5.46 -12.14
CA GLY A 11 3.83 -4.26 -11.31
C GLY A 11 2.92 -4.38 -10.09
N PHE A 12 1.72 -4.92 -10.28
CA PHE A 12 0.77 -5.12 -9.19
C PHE A 12 1.29 -6.12 -8.15
N VAL A 13 1.85 -7.25 -8.59
CA VAL A 13 2.43 -8.26 -7.69
C VAL A 13 3.61 -7.70 -6.92
N VAL A 14 4.53 -7.02 -7.58
CA VAL A 14 5.71 -6.42 -6.91
C VAL A 14 5.29 -5.34 -5.92
N GLY A 15 4.33 -4.48 -6.27
CA GLY A 15 3.81 -3.47 -5.36
C GLY A 15 3.18 -4.09 -4.10
N ASN A 16 2.33 -5.11 -4.26
CA ASN A 16 1.71 -5.79 -3.12
C ASN A 16 2.71 -6.53 -2.24
N LEU A 17 3.73 -7.14 -2.85
CA LEU A 17 4.81 -7.76 -2.10
C LEU A 17 5.57 -6.73 -1.27
N ALA A 18 5.87 -5.57 -1.85
CA ALA A 18 6.52 -4.47 -1.14
C ALA A 18 5.67 -3.96 0.03
N ILE A 19 4.35 -3.79 -0.14
CA ILE A 19 3.42 -3.42 0.95
C ILE A 19 3.48 -4.47 2.06
N THR A 20 3.39 -5.75 1.71
CA THR A 20 3.40 -6.85 2.67
C THR A 20 4.67 -6.86 3.51
N LEU A 21 5.82 -6.68 2.86
CA LEU A 21 7.13 -6.61 3.53
C LEU A 21 7.25 -5.35 4.40
N GLY A 22 6.77 -4.21 3.92
CA GLY A 22 6.78 -2.97 4.69
C GLY A 22 5.88 -3.06 5.93
N HIS A 23 4.69 -3.66 5.83
CA HIS A 23 3.84 -3.95 6.99
C HIS A 23 4.50 -4.94 7.96
N ALA A 24 5.21 -5.95 7.46
CA ALA A 24 5.99 -6.84 8.33
C ALA A 24 7.07 -6.08 9.10
N LEU A 25 7.80 -5.18 8.44
CA LEU A 25 8.78 -4.31 9.09
C LEU A 25 8.12 -3.38 10.11
N GLN A 26 6.98 -2.79 9.77
CA GLN A 26 6.24 -1.92 10.67
C GLN A 26 5.77 -2.66 11.92
N ARG A 27 5.34 -3.92 11.83
CA ARG A 27 5.00 -4.76 13.00
C ARG A 27 6.20 -5.11 13.87
N VAL A 28 7.42 -5.06 13.34
CA VAL A 28 8.65 -5.26 14.13
C VAL A 28 9.03 -3.98 14.87
N ILE A 29 8.92 -2.82 14.21
CA ILE A 29 9.28 -1.51 14.79
C ILE A 29 8.18 -1.01 15.75
N TYR A 30 6.92 -1.18 15.36
CA TYR A 30 5.71 -0.79 16.08
C TYR A 30 4.81 -2.02 16.26
N PRO A 31 5.14 -2.90 17.22
CA PRO A 31 4.37 -4.12 17.44
C PRO A 31 2.94 -3.81 17.89
N PRO A 32 1.93 -4.51 17.34
CA PRO A 32 0.56 -4.36 17.79
C PRO A 32 0.38 -4.91 19.22
N PRO A 33 -0.64 -4.44 19.96
CA PRO A 33 -0.95 -4.95 21.29
C PRO A 33 -1.20 -6.47 21.32
N PRO A 34 -0.97 -7.15 22.45
CA PRO A 34 -1.34 -8.55 22.61
C PRO A 34 -2.85 -8.76 22.38
N GLY A 35 -3.22 -9.78 21.61
CA GLY A 35 -4.63 -10.08 21.30
C GLY A 35 -5.26 -9.18 20.24
N PHE A 36 -4.47 -8.33 19.58
CA PHE A 36 -4.96 -7.44 18.52
C PHE A 36 -5.54 -8.21 17.33
N ASN A 37 -6.78 -7.88 16.97
CA ASN A 37 -7.45 -8.44 15.79
C ASN A 37 -7.53 -7.39 14.67
N PHE A 38 -6.87 -7.66 13.53
CA PHE A 38 -6.91 -6.81 12.34
C PHE A 38 -8.26 -6.85 11.61
N GLU A 39 -9.14 -7.80 11.94
CA GLU A 39 -10.50 -7.87 11.41
C GLU A 39 -11.52 -7.10 12.26
N ASP A 40 -11.11 -6.61 13.44
CA ASP A 40 -11.95 -5.81 14.33
C ASP A 40 -11.75 -4.30 14.04
N PRO A 41 -12.73 -3.62 13.42
CA PRO A 41 -12.58 -2.22 13.03
C PRO A 41 -12.32 -1.28 14.20
N GLU A 42 -12.87 -1.57 15.39
CA GLU A 42 -12.66 -0.72 16.56
C GLU A 42 -11.22 -0.82 17.08
N GLN A 43 -10.64 -2.03 17.06
CA GLN A 43 -9.25 -2.22 17.42
C GLN A 43 -8.32 -1.55 16.40
N VAL A 44 -8.61 -1.68 15.11
CA VAL A 44 -7.87 -0.97 14.05
C VAL A 44 -7.92 0.54 14.27
N ARG A 45 -9.09 1.12 14.53
CA ARG A 45 -9.23 2.55 14.83
C ARG A 45 -8.40 2.96 16.04
N ALA A 46 -8.48 2.22 17.15
CA ALA A 46 -7.69 2.50 18.35
C ALA A 46 -6.16 2.41 18.10
N LEU A 47 -5.72 1.50 17.22
CA LEU A 47 -4.32 1.42 16.80
C LEU A 47 -3.87 2.67 16.06
N PHE A 48 -4.69 3.17 15.13
CA PHE A 48 -4.40 4.41 14.42
C PHE A 48 -4.41 5.62 15.37
N GLU A 49 -5.38 5.71 16.30
CA GLU A 49 -5.44 6.79 17.29
C GLU A 49 -4.22 6.82 18.23
N ALA A 50 -3.68 5.65 18.59
CA ALA A 50 -2.49 5.53 19.43
C ALA A 50 -1.17 5.61 18.62
N MET A 51 -1.24 5.72 17.30
CA MET A 51 -0.07 5.69 16.43
C MET A 51 0.76 6.96 16.59
N THR A 52 2.06 6.79 16.81
CA THR A 52 2.99 7.93 16.83
C THR A 52 3.14 8.53 15.42
N ALA A 53 3.44 9.84 15.33
CA ALA A 53 3.71 10.49 14.06
C ALA A 53 4.81 9.79 13.24
N GLY A 54 5.82 9.20 13.90
CA GLY A 54 6.85 8.39 13.25
C GLY A 54 6.33 7.09 12.66
N GLY A 55 5.44 6.39 13.37
CA GLY A 55 4.78 5.18 12.86
C GLY A 55 3.90 5.46 11.65
N TYR A 56 3.19 6.58 11.69
CA TYR A 56 2.40 7.04 10.54
C TYR A 56 3.27 7.40 9.34
N ALA A 57 4.34 8.17 9.55
CA ALA A 57 5.27 8.52 8.47
C ALA A 57 5.91 7.27 7.82
N LEU A 58 6.21 6.25 8.62
CA LEU A 58 6.71 4.97 8.12
C LEU A 58 5.65 4.21 7.30
N LEU A 59 4.38 4.24 7.72
CA LEU A 59 3.26 3.66 6.97
C LEU A 59 3.12 4.35 5.61
N LEU A 60 3.07 5.68 5.58
CA LEU A 60 3.01 6.45 4.35
C LEU A 60 4.20 6.19 3.42
N ALA A 61 5.41 6.14 3.99
CA ALA A 61 6.63 5.81 3.25
C ALA A 61 6.56 4.40 2.66
N THR A 62 6.03 3.43 3.41
CA THR A 62 5.83 2.05 2.94
C THR A 62 4.93 2.02 1.71
N TYR A 63 3.77 2.69 1.75
CA TYR A 63 2.88 2.76 0.60
C TYR A 63 3.53 3.49 -0.58
N ALA A 64 4.16 4.64 -0.34
CA ALA A 64 4.82 5.43 -1.40
C ALA A 64 5.91 4.62 -2.12
N VAL A 65 6.79 3.95 -1.37
CA VAL A 65 7.85 3.10 -1.93
C VAL A 65 7.25 1.92 -2.68
N SER A 66 6.21 1.29 -2.14
CA SER A 66 5.58 0.13 -2.78
C SER A 66 4.91 0.49 -4.11
N CYS A 67 4.19 1.61 -4.15
CA CYS A 67 3.61 2.16 -5.38
C CYS A 67 4.69 2.46 -6.41
N ALA A 68 5.80 3.08 -5.99
CA ALA A 68 6.93 3.38 -6.87
C ALA A 68 7.58 2.11 -7.43
N LEU A 69 7.80 1.08 -6.61
CA LEU A 69 8.37 -0.20 -7.03
C LEU A 69 7.45 -0.94 -8.01
N GLY A 70 6.14 -0.94 -7.74
CA GLY A 70 5.14 -1.52 -8.65
C GLY A 70 5.10 -0.80 -10.00
N ALA A 71 5.03 0.54 -9.97
CA ALA A 71 5.02 1.36 -11.18
C ALA A 71 6.32 1.24 -11.98
N PHE A 72 7.47 1.21 -11.31
CA PHE A 72 8.78 1.00 -11.94
C PHE A 72 8.86 -0.35 -12.62
N THR A 73 8.41 -1.42 -11.95
CA THR A 73 8.33 -2.77 -12.53
C THR A 73 7.46 -2.80 -13.78
N ALA A 74 6.27 -2.20 -13.73
CA ALA A 74 5.37 -2.14 -14.88
C ALA A 74 5.99 -1.36 -16.05
N ALA A 75 6.65 -0.22 -15.78
CA ALA A 75 7.35 0.54 -16.80
C ALA A 75 8.51 -0.26 -17.44
N LYS A 76 9.25 -1.04 -16.65
CA LYS A 76 10.38 -1.85 -17.14
C LYS A 76 9.94 -3.02 -18.01
N VAL A 77 8.82 -3.66 -17.67
CA VAL A 77 8.29 -4.80 -18.44
C VAL A 77 7.54 -4.34 -19.69
N ALA A 78 6.92 -3.16 -19.64
CA ALA A 78 6.17 -2.60 -20.76
C ALA A 78 7.09 -2.28 -21.96
N THR A 79 6.72 -2.81 -23.13
CA THR A 79 7.48 -2.60 -24.38
C THR A 79 7.02 -1.36 -25.16
N ARG A 80 5.82 -0.86 -24.87
CA ARG A 80 5.26 0.36 -25.46
C ARG A 80 4.56 1.18 -24.38
N ARG A 81 4.71 2.51 -24.44
CA ARG A 81 4.11 3.46 -23.49
C ARG A 81 4.37 3.07 -22.01
N PRO A 82 5.64 2.90 -21.58
CA PRO A 82 5.96 2.47 -20.21
C PRO A 82 5.41 3.42 -19.14
N GLN A 83 5.39 4.73 -19.44
CA GLN A 83 4.80 5.75 -18.56
C GLN A 83 3.30 5.52 -18.32
N LEU A 84 2.54 5.12 -19.34
CA LEU A 84 1.11 4.83 -19.19
C LEU A 84 0.89 3.62 -18.27
N HIS A 85 1.71 2.58 -18.36
CA HIS A 85 1.59 1.39 -17.51
C HIS A 85 1.96 1.71 -16.06
N ALA A 86 3.00 2.53 -15.84
CA ALA A 86 3.32 3.04 -14.51
C ALA A 86 2.17 3.87 -13.91
N LEU A 87 1.55 4.76 -14.69
CA LEU A 87 0.41 5.56 -14.24
C LEU A 87 -0.81 4.70 -13.91
N ILE A 88 -1.08 3.63 -14.68
CA ILE A 88 -2.15 2.67 -14.38
C ILE A 88 -1.91 2.02 -13.01
N ILE A 89 -0.68 1.58 -12.73
CA ILE A 89 -0.34 0.98 -11.44
C ILE A 89 -0.47 1.99 -10.30
N GLY A 90 0.07 3.20 -10.48
CA GLY A 90 -0.08 4.27 -9.50
C GLY A 90 -1.55 4.56 -9.20
N ALA A 91 -2.39 4.71 -10.22
CA ALA A 91 -3.82 4.93 -10.06
C ALA A 91 -4.52 3.76 -9.35
N LEU A 92 -4.18 2.51 -9.68
CA LEU A 92 -4.75 1.33 -9.02
C LEU A 92 -4.45 1.32 -7.51
N PHE A 93 -3.20 1.57 -7.12
CA PHE A 93 -2.86 1.62 -5.70
C PHE A 93 -3.45 2.84 -4.99
N THR A 94 -3.50 4.01 -5.62
CA THR A 94 -4.15 5.20 -5.04
C THR A 94 -5.64 4.96 -4.82
N ILE A 95 -6.35 4.44 -5.82
CA ILE A 95 -7.77 4.11 -5.68
C ILE A 95 -7.97 3.05 -4.60
N GLY A 96 -7.13 2.00 -4.58
CA GLY A 96 -7.17 0.97 -3.54
C GLY A 96 -6.97 1.54 -2.14
N GLY A 97 -6.04 2.49 -1.97
CA GLY A 97 -5.81 3.20 -0.71
C GLY A 97 -7.01 4.04 -0.29
N ILE A 98 -7.58 4.83 -1.20
CA ILE A 98 -8.79 5.64 -0.92
C ILE A 98 -9.95 4.73 -0.52
N VAL A 99 -10.18 3.64 -1.26
CA VAL A 99 -11.23 2.67 -0.95
C VAL A 99 -10.98 2.04 0.43
N ASN A 100 -9.73 1.73 0.77
CA ASN A 100 -9.38 1.20 2.08
C ASN A 100 -9.69 2.21 3.20
N GLN A 101 -9.33 3.49 3.02
CA GLN A 101 -9.62 4.57 3.98
C GLN A 101 -11.13 4.81 4.17
N VAL A 102 -11.94 4.58 3.14
CA VAL A 102 -13.41 4.78 3.20
C VAL A 102 -14.11 3.55 3.82
N LEU A 103 -13.62 2.34 3.52
CA LEU A 103 -14.25 1.10 3.99
C LEU A 103 -13.90 0.77 5.45
N ILE A 104 -12.68 1.07 5.86
CA ILE A 104 -12.25 0.93 7.26
C ILE A 104 -12.53 2.26 7.94
N ALA A 105 -13.23 2.23 9.09
CA ALA A 105 -13.47 3.44 9.85
C ALA A 105 -12.15 3.96 10.46
N HIS A 106 -11.44 4.83 9.73
CA HIS A 106 -10.26 5.51 10.22
C HIS A 106 -10.62 6.75 11.04
N PRO A 107 -9.73 7.22 11.93
CA PRO A 107 -9.89 8.50 12.61
C PRO A 107 -10.00 9.66 11.61
N LEU A 108 -10.78 10.69 11.94
CA LEU A 108 -11.06 11.82 11.04
C LEU A 108 -9.82 12.66 10.65
N TRP A 109 -8.72 12.56 11.39
CA TRP A 109 -7.48 13.26 11.03
C TRP A 109 -6.67 12.53 9.95
N GLU A 110 -7.02 11.27 9.67
CA GLU A 110 -6.40 10.42 8.64
C GLU A 110 -7.20 10.38 7.32
N THR A 111 -8.42 10.94 7.30
CA THR A 111 -9.37 10.84 6.19
C THR A 111 -9.56 12.20 5.52
#